data_AF-A0A6S5CBX3-F1
#
_entry.id   AF-A0A6S5CBX3-F1
#
_cell.length_a   1.000
_cell.length_b   1.000
_cell.length_c   1.000
_cell.angle_alpha   90.00
_cell.angle_beta   90.00
_cell.angle_gamma   90.00
#
_symmetry.space_group_name_H-M   'P 1'
#
loop_
_entity.id
_entity.type
_entity.pdbx_description
1 polymer ?
#
loop_
_entity_poly.entity_id
_entity_poly.type
_entity_poly.pdbx_seq_one_letter_code
_entity_poly.pdbx_strand_id
1 'polypeptide(L)'
;MYRVVTPQTAAELDAYYQLRWELLRKPFNLPIGSERDEYDTVAIHRLMLAPDGTPIAVGRLFIGGDEAQIRFMALRPEYRGQGLGAQMVEDLEQLARSEKVKRLVMNARQEAVEFYRKCGFLEVGGGPVSFGRIPHRQMIKSLSPLQTIQYRPEWCQDLTTRWSRGVPISEKMGMHISHYDGQTFHLKANLAANFNVHGSMFAGSVYSQCVLAGWGLIWLQLKEEGLVGEPVLAESTIKYHGPVDEEPEARVAREGMPAVLQPLKRGEPATFSLNIQLFSGGKLAAEFCGHYVVQPPRRPGQ
;
A
#
# COMPACT_ATOMS: atom_id res chain seq x y z
N MET A 1 12.45 -11.88 -14.49
CA MET A 1 11.25 -11.36 -13.80
C MET A 1 10.64 -10.25 -14.66
N TYR A 2 9.31 -10.17 -14.72
CA TYR A 2 8.62 -9.06 -15.40
C TYR A 2 8.84 -7.76 -14.62
N ARG A 3 9.11 -6.66 -15.31
CA ARG A 3 9.36 -5.36 -14.66
C ARG A 3 8.48 -4.28 -15.28
N VAL A 4 7.95 -3.39 -14.45
CA VAL A 4 7.29 -2.17 -14.91
C VAL A 4 8.27 -1.02 -14.73
N VAL A 5 8.49 -0.25 -15.79
CA VAL A 5 9.44 0.86 -15.83
C VAL A 5 8.79 2.10 -16.42
N THR A 6 9.37 3.25 -16.12
CA THR A 6 9.09 4.50 -16.84
C THR A 6 10.14 4.64 -17.94
N PRO A 7 9.77 4.80 -19.22
CA PRO A 7 10.73 5.12 -20.29
C PRO A 7 11.51 6.39 -19.94
N GLN A 8 12.85 6.32 -19.97
CA GLN A 8 13.73 7.45 -19.66
C GLN A 8 14.47 7.97 -20.90
N THR A 9 14.68 7.11 -21.88
CA THR A 9 15.36 7.46 -23.13
C THR A 9 14.38 7.61 -24.29
N ALA A 10 14.78 8.34 -25.34
CA ALA A 10 13.98 8.46 -26.56
C ALA A 10 13.67 7.08 -27.18
N ALA A 11 14.65 6.17 -27.18
CA ALA A 11 14.47 4.81 -27.72
C ALA A 11 13.43 3.99 -26.94
N GLU A 12 13.43 4.08 -25.61
CA GLU A 12 12.42 3.41 -24.78
C GLU A 12 11.03 4.03 -24.96
N LEU A 13 10.96 5.34 -25.12
CA LEU A 13 9.71 6.05 -25.35
C LEU A 13 9.13 5.73 -26.73
N ASP A 14 9.98 5.61 -27.75
CA ASP A 14 9.59 5.14 -29.08
C ASP A 14 9.10 3.69 -29.04
N ALA A 15 9.78 2.81 -28.28
CA ALA A 15 9.31 1.44 -28.07
C ALA A 15 7.94 1.40 -27.36
N TYR A 16 7.70 2.28 -26.39
CA TYR A 16 6.40 2.45 -25.74
C TYR A 16 5.31 2.90 -26.73
N TYR A 17 5.57 3.93 -27.53
CA TYR A 17 4.61 4.40 -28.52
C TYR A 17 4.34 3.37 -29.62
N GLN A 18 5.38 2.68 -30.09
CA GLN A 18 5.24 1.60 -31.05
C GLN A 18 4.33 0.49 -30.52
N LEU A 19 4.55 0.02 -29.29
CA LEU A 19 3.71 -0.99 -28.66
C LEU A 19 2.26 -0.50 -28.46
N ARG A 20 2.08 0.75 -28.03
CA ARG A 20 0.77 1.37 -27.86
C ARG A 20 0.02 1.45 -29.19
N TRP A 21 0.69 1.83 -30.27
CA TRP A 21 0.12 1.84 -31.62
C TRP A 21 -0.25 0.43 -32.08
N GLU A 22 0.66 -0.53 -31.94
CA GLU A 22 0.44 -1.93 -32.31
C GLU A 22 -0.80 -2.54 -31.66
N LEU A 23 -1.02 -2.25 -30.37
CA LEU A 23 -2.11 -2.87 -29.62
C LEU A 23 -3.43 -2.10 -29.69
N LEU A 24 -3.39 -0.76 -29.81
CA LEU A 24 -4.59 0.07 -29.69
C LEU A 24 -5.04 0.73 -30.99
N ARG A 25 -4.17 0.84 -31.99
CA ARG A 25 -4.42 1.59 -33.24
C ARG A 25 -4.37 0.70 -34.48
N LYS A 26 -3.34 -0.15 -34.61
CA LYS A 26 -3.16 -1.07 -35.74
C LYS A 26 -4.38 -1.97 -35.99
N PRO A 27 -5.05 -2.57 -34.99
CA PRO A 27 -6.23 -3.41 -35.22
C PRO A 27 -7.43 -2.66 -35.82
N PHE A 28 -7.40 -1.33 -35.79
CA PHE A 28 -8.43 -0.45 -36.35
C PHE A 28 -7.97 0.31 -37.58
N ASN A 29 -6.83 -0.08 -38.19
CA ASN A 29 -6.23 0.55 -39.38
C ASN A 29 -5.96 2.05 -39.23
N LEU A 30 -5.51 2.47 -38.03
CA LEU A 30 -5.14 3.86 -37.77
C LEU A 30 -3.63 4.09 -38.02
N PRO A 31 -3.23 5.27 -38.51
CA PRO A 31 -1.84 5.55 -38.88
C PRO A 31 -0.92 5.65 -37.65
N ILE A 32 0.38 5.43 -37.86
CA ILE A 32 1.42 5.71 -36.88
C ILE A 32 1.38 7.20 -36.52
N GLY A 33 1.59 7.53 -35.25
CA GLY A 33 1.42 8.87 -34.68
C GLY A 33 0.05 9.05 -34.00
N SER A 34 -0.98 8.32 -34.42
CA SER A 34 -2.32 8.40 -33.80
C SER A 34 -2.35 7.82 -32.38
N GLU A 35 -1.33 7.08 -31.96
CA GLU A 35 -1.21 6.60 -30.59
C GLU A 35 -1.05 7.73 -29.58
N ARG A 36 -0.54 8.90 -29.97
CA ARG A 36 -0.24 10.05 -29.09
C ARG A 36 -1.43 11.02 -29.00
N ASP A 37 -1.56 11.71 -27.87
CA ASP A 37 -2.45 12.85 -27.68
C ASP A 37 -1.73 14.02 -26.97
N GLU A 38 -2.41 15.16 -26.82
CA GLU A 38 -1.85 16.40 -26.25
C GLU A 38 -1.32 16.25 -24.81
N TYR A 39 -1.82 15.26 -24.06
CA TYR A 39 -1.42 15.01 -22.67
C TYR A 39 -0.21 14.09 -22.54
N ASP A 40 0.30 13.51 -23.64
CA ASP A 40 1.46 12.62 -23.58
C ASP A 40 2.74 13.32 -23.10
N THR A 41 2.82 14.66 -23.15
CA THR A 41 3.99 15.40 -22.64
C THR A 41 3.99 15.61 -21.13
N VAL A 42 2.83 15.47 -20.48
CA VAL A 42 2.60 15.76 -19.06
C VAL A 42 2.09 14.53 -18.29
N ALA A 43 2.01 13.39 -18.95
CA ALA A 43 1.55 12.14 -18.37
C ALA A 43 2.71 11.24 -17.95
N ILE A 44 2.43 10.31 -17.03
CA ILE A 44 3.36 9.28 -16.61
C ILE A 44 3.14 8.04 -17.49
N HIS A 45 4.17 7.64 -18.22
CA HIS A 45 4.16 6.46 -19.09
C HIS A 45 4.72 5.25 -18.35
N ARG A 46 3.99 4.13 -18.38
CA ARG A 46 4.45 2.86 -17.81
C ARG A 46 4.57 1.80 -18.89
N LEU A 47 5.74 1.17 -18.94
CA LEU A 47 6.07 0.11 -19.88
C LEU A 47 6.44 -1.15 -19.08
N MET A 48 5.82 -2.28 -19.41
CA MET A 48 6.18 -3.58 -18.85
C MET A 48 7.08 -4.34 -19.79
N LEU A 49 8.20 -4.84 -19.27
CA LEU A 49 9.18 -5.65 -19.99
C LEU A 49 9.15 -7.09 -19.47
N ALA A 50 9.21 -8.04 -20.41
CA ALA A 50 9.45 -9.46 -20.13
C ALA A 50 10.90 -9.71 -19.67
N PRO A 51 11.22 -10.91 -19.14
CA PRO A 51 12.57 -11.21 -18.63
C PRO A 51 13.70 -11.01 -19.65
N ASP A 52 13.40 -11.18 -20.94
CA ASP A 52 14.29 -10.98 -22.09
C ASP A 52 14.40 -9.50 -22.52
N GLY A 53 13.68 -8.60 -21.86
CA GLY A 53 13.65 -7.17 -22.20
C GLY A 53 12.56 -6.79 -23.20
N THR A 54 11.76 -7.75 -23.70
CA THR A 54 10.72 -7.46 -24.70
C THR A 54 9.59 -6.61 -24.10
N PRO A 55 9.18 -5.48 -24.74
CA PRO A 55 7.99 -4.72 -24.37
C PRO A 55 6.69 -5.53 -24.54
N ILE A 56 5.94 -5.72 -23.45
CA ILE A 56 4.71 -6.55 -23.44
C ILE A 56 3.44 -5.81 -23.05
N ALA A 57 3.54 -4.74 -22.25
CA ALA A 57 2.37 -3.96 -21.84
C ALA A 57 2.69 -2.48 -21.73
N VAL A 58 1.67 -1.64 -21.96
CA VAL A 58 1.73 -0.19 -21.80
C VAL A 58 0.58 0.28 -20.93
N GLY A 59 0.81 1.34 -20.18
CA GLY A 59 -0.20 2.12 -19.48
C GLY A 59 0.19 3.60 -19.45
N ARG A 60 -0.78 4.46 -19.22
CA ARG A 60 -0.56 5.90 -19.01
C ARG A 60 -1.39 6.37 -17.84
N LEU A 61 -0.77 7.14 -16.95
CA LEU A 61 -1.45 7.87 -15.89
C LEU A 61 -1.36 9.37 -16.17
N PHE A 62 -2.50 10.05 -16.21
CA PHE A 62 -2.54 11.52 -16.23
C PHE A 62 -3.14 11.99 -14.91
N ILE A 63 -2.50 12.94 -14.23
CA ILE A 63 -2.93 13.42 -12.92
C ILE A 63 -3.49 14.83 -13.07
N GLY A 64 -4.69 15.04 -12.54
CA GLY A 64 -5.40 16.32 -12.56
C GLY A 64 -6.10 16.57 -11.23
N GLY A 65 -5.47 17.37 -10.37
CA GLY A 65 -5.99 17.69 -9.03
C GLY A 65 -6.13 16.43 -8.17
N ASP A 66 -7.33 16.19 -7.64
CA ASP A 66 -7.63 15.05 -6.76
C ASP A 66 -7.87 13.73 -7.52
N GLU A 67 -7.72 13.70 -8.85
CA GLU A 67 -7.97 12.54 -9.70
C GLU A 67 -6.78 12.17 -10.56
N ALA A 68 -6.67 10.86 -10.86
CA ALA A 68 -5.76 10.38 -11.88
C ALA A 68 -6.49 9.48 -12.86
N GLN A 69 -6.27 9.73 -14.15
CA GLN A 69 -6.90 9.03 -15.24
C GLN A 69 -5.95 7.98 -15.83
N ILE A 70 -6.36 6.72 -15.78
CA ILE A 70 -5.67 5.64 -16.49
C ILE A 70 -6.16 5.62 -17.95
N ARG A 71 -5.22 5.72 -18.89
CA ARG A 71 -5.48 5.65 -20.33
C ARG A 71 -4.46 4.76 -21.03
N PHE A 72 -4.82 4.35 -22.25
CA PHE A 72 -3.94 3.62 -23.15
C PHE A 72 -3.34 2.35 -22.54
N MET A 73 -4.12 1.70 -21.68
CA MET A 73 -3.75 0.43 -21.07
C MET A 73 -3.90 -0.70 -22.10
N ALA A 74 -2.82 -1.43 -22.36
CA ALA A 74 -2.82 -2.55 -23.28
C ALA A 74 -1.76 -3.60 -22.90
N LEU A 75 -2.09 -4.87 -23.11
CA LEU A 75 -1.21 -6.01 -22.89
C LEU A 75 -1.27 -6.90 -24.13
N ARG A 76 -0.09 -7.35 -24.58
CA ARG A 76 0.06 -8.33 -25.66
C ARG A 76 -0.81 -9.58 -25.40
N PRO A 77 -1.57 -10.09 -26.38
CA PRO A 77 -2.51 -11.19 -26.17
C PRO A 77 -1.90 -12.44 -25.52
N GLU A 78 -0.66 -12.77 -25.88
CA GLU A 78 0.05 -13.98 -25.43
C GLU A 78 0.40 -13.94 -23.93
N TYR A 79 0.35 -12.75 -23.32
CA TYR A 79 0.69 -12.52 -21.91
C TYR A 79 -0.55 -12.35 -21.01
N ARG A 80 -1.77 -12.49 -21.58
CA ARG A 80 -3.03 -12.38 -20.83
C ARG A 80 -3.26 -13.61 -19.95
N GLY A 81 -4.07 -13.44 -18.90
CA GLY A 81 -4.40 -14.52 -17.95
C GLY A 81 -3.30 -14.83 -16.92
N GLN A 82 -2.14 -14.16 -16.99
CA GLN A 82 -1.00 -14.38 -16.11
C GLN A 82 -0.91 -13.38 -14.93
N GLY A 83 -1.96 -12.59 -14.68
CA GLY A 83 -1.95 -11.54 -13.65
C GLY A 83 -1.22 -10.24 -14.01
N LEU A 84 -0.49 -10.20 -15.13
CA LEU A 84 0.33 -9.04 -15.54
C LEU A 84 -0.48 -7.75 -15.77
N GLY A 85 -1.72 -7.87 -16.24
CA GLY A 85 -2.61 -6.70 -16.35
C GLY A 85 -2.93 -6.08 -14.98
N ALA A 86 -3.21 -6.92 -13.97
CA ALA A 86 -3.46 -6.45 -12.61
C ALA A 86 -2.21 -5.83 -12.00
N GLN A 87 -1.03 -6.41 -12.25
CA GLN A 87 0.26 -5.85 -11.83
C GLN A 87 0.51 -4.45 -12.40
N MET A 88 0.16 -4.20 -13.68
CA MET A 88 0.27 -2.84 -14.25
C MET A 88 -0.73 -1.86 -13.61
N VAL A 89 -1.96 -2.31 -13.31
CA VAL A 89 -2.96 -1.47 -12.64
C VAL A 89 -2.50 -1.10 -11.22
N GLU A 90 -1.96 -2.07 -10.48
CA GLU A 90 -1.40 -1.85 -9.15
C GLU A 90 -0.26 -0.84 -9.17
N ASP A 91 0.65 -0.93 -10.14
CA ASP A 91 1.74 0.00 -10.33
C ASP A 91 1.26 1.45 -10.63
N LEU A 92 0.28 1.60 -11.52
CA LEU A 92 -0.35 2.89 -11.80
C LEU A 92 -1.10 3.46 -10.59
N GLU A 93 -1.73 2.58 -9.80
CA GLU A 93 -2.39 2.95 -8.55
C GLU A 93 -1.39 3.44 -7.51
N GLN A 94 -0.25 2.77 -7.35
CA GLN A 94 0.81 3.21 -6.43
C GLN A 94 1.32 4.61 -6.79
N LEU A 95 1.52 4.89 -8.08
CA LEU A 95 1.89 6.23 -8.56
C LEU A 95 0.80 7.28 -8.27
N ALA A 96 -0.47 6.96 -8.50
CA ALA A 96 -1.54 7.90 -8.17
C ALA A 96 -1.59 8.18 -6.66
N ARG A 97 -1.41 7.14 -5.85
CA ARG A 97 -1.40 7.27 -4.40
C ARG A 97 -0.20 8.05 -3.86
N SER A 98 1.00 7.92 -4.45
CA SER A 98 2.17 8.74 -4.07
C SER A 98 1.95 10.22 -4.33
N GLU A 99 1.14 10.53 -5.36
CA GLU A 99 0.73 11.88 -5.73
C GLU A 99 -0.52 12.36 -4.95
N LYS A 100 -0.92 11.64 -3.89
CA LYS A 100 -2.03 11.97 -2.97
C LYS A 100 -3.39 12.12 -3.65
N VAL A 101 -3.56 11.48 -4.81
CA VAL A 101 -4.81 11.45 -5.56
C VAL A 101 -5.87 10.67 -4.78
N LYS A 102 -7.12 11.17 -4.79
CA LYS A 102 -8.25 10.58 -4.04
C LYS A 102 -8.99 9.50 -4.82
N ARG A 103 -8.89 9.47 -6.15
CA ARG A 103 -9.51 8.43 -6.98
C ARG A 103 -8.83 8.22 -8.32
N LEU A 104 -8.86 6.97 -8.78
CA LEU A 104 -8.57 6.61 -10.17
C LEU A 104 -9.85 6.67 -10.98
N VAL A 105 -9.74 7.18 -12.20
CA VAL A 105 -10.83 7.19 -13.19
C VAL A 105 -10.35 6.59 -14.51
N MET A 106 -11.23 5.92 -15.23
CA MET A 106 -10.93 5.44 -16.58
C MET A 106 -12.19 5.22 -17.40
N ASN A 107 -11.99 5.07 -18.70
CA ASN A 107 -13.01 4.60 -19.64
C ASN A 107 -12.58 3.22 -20.14
N ALA A 108 -13.24 2.17 -19.63
CA ALA A 108 -12.93 0.79 -20.00
C ALA A 108 -13.76 0.38 -21.22
N ARG A 109 -13.18 -0.41 -22.15
CA ARG A 109 -13.97 -1.10 -23.17
C ARG A 109 -14.90 -2.09 -22.49
N GLN A 110 -16.07 -2.34 -23.08
CA GLN A 110 -17.07 -3.28 -22.53
C GLN A 110 -16.47 -4.63 -22.12
N GLU A 111 -15.58 -5.19 -22.95
CA GLU A 111 -14.90 -6.47 -22.71
C GLU A 111 -13.92 -6.45 -21.51
N ALA A 112 -13.42 -5.28 -21.12
CA ALA A 112 -12.46 -5.11 -20.03
C ALA A 112 -13.11 -4.75 -18.68
N VAL A 113 -14.43 -4.50 -18.65
CA VAL A 113 -15.14 -4.06 -17.43
C VAL A 113 -14.97 -5.05 -16.29
N GLU A 114 -15.13 -6.35 -16.55
CA GLU A 114 -15.00 -7.38 -15.52
C GLU A 114 -13.57 -7.49 -14.98
N PHE A 115 -12.57 -7.25 -15.83
CA PHE A 115 -11.17 -7.19 -15.40
C PHE A 115 -10.94 -6.03 -14.41
N TYR A 116 -11.42 -4.83 -14.73
CA TYR A 116 -11.26 -3.67 -13.84
C TYR A 116 -12.11 -3.77 -12.58
N ARG A 117 -13.27 -4.42 -12.64
CA ARG A 117 -14.08 -4.75 -11.45
C ARG A 117 -13.28 -5.60 -10.46
N LYS A 118 -12.57 -6.62 -10.95
CA LYS A 118 -11.65 -7.44 -10.12
C LYS A 118 -10.46 -6.63 -9.58
N CYS A 119 -10.06 -5.57 -10.26
CA CYS A 119 -9.05 -4.62 -9.76
C CYS A 119 -9.63 -3.59 -8.77
N GLY A 120 -10.91 -3.69 -8.39
CA GLY A 120 -11.55 -2.82 -7.40
C GLY A 120 -12.19 -1.55 -7.98
N PHE A 121 -12.36 -1.45 -9.29
CA PHE A 121 -13.09 -0.34 -9.91
C PHE A 121 -14.61 -0.59 -9.88
N LEU A 122 -15.35 0.48 -9.62
CA LEU A 122 -16.80 0.52 -9.72
C LEU A 122 -17.20 1.17 -11.05
N GLU A 123 -18.18 0.56 -11.70
CA GLU A 123 -18.78 1.09 -12.92
C GLU A 123 -19.81 2.15 -12.55
N VAL A 124 -19.64 3.38 -13.05
CA VAL A 124 -20.48 4.53 -12.65
C VAL A 124 -21.38 5.03 -13.78
N GLY A 125 -21.20 4.56 -15.01
CA GLY A 125 -22.07 4.95 -16.13
C GLY A 125 -21.49 4.69 -17.52
N GLY A 126 -22.13 5.29 -18.53
CA GLY A 126 -21.65 5.27 -19.91
C GLY A 126 -20.42 6.16 -20.08
N GLY A 127 -19.41 5.62 -20.77
CA GLY A 127 -18.22 6.37 -21.20
C GLY A 127 -18.30 6.79 -22.67
N PRO A 128 -17.25 7.44 -23.19
CA PRO A 128 -17.21 7.91 -24.58
C PRO A 128 -17.18 6.73 -25.57
N VAL A 129 -17.74 6.95 -26.75
CA VAL A 129 -17.61 6.00 -27.86
C VAL A 129 -16.34 6.32 -28.63
N SER A 130 -15.35 5.41 -28.58
CA SER A 130 -14.12 5.60 -29.36
C SER A 130 -14.31 5.15 -30.81
N PHE A 131 -13.75 5.92 -31.74
CA PHE A 131 -13.81 5.68 -33.19
C PHE A 131 -15.23 5.50 -33.74
N GLY A 132 -16.23 6.10 -33.08
CA GLY A 132 -17.64 6.00 -33.46
C GLY A 132 -18.28 4.62 -33.28
N ARG A 133 -17.56 3.61 -32.76
CA ARG A 133 -18.05 2.22 -32.70
C ARG A 133 -17.72 1.43 -31.44
N ILE A 134 -16.79 1.91 -30.59
CA ILE A 134 -16.37 1.18 -29.39
C ILE A 134 -16.96 1.88 -28.16
N PRO A 135 -18.08 1.40 -27.62
CA PRO A 135 -18.63 1.95 -26.39
C PRO A 135 -17.69 1.66 -25.22
N HIS A 136 -17.48 2.67 -24.38
CA HIS A 136 -16.76 2.52 -23.13
C HIS A 136 -17.73 2.64 -21.95
N ARG A 137 -17.32 2.13 -20.80
CA ARG A 137 -17.96 2.34 -19.51
C ARG A 137 -17.03 3.17 -18.64
N GLN A 138 -17.58 4.18 -17.99
CA GLN A 138 -16.83 4.99 -17.03
C GLN A 138 -16.69 4.19 -15.75
N MET A 139 -15.45 4.08 -15.26
CA MET A 139 -15.13 3.34 -14.05
C MET A 139 -14.29 4.19 -13.10
N ILE A 140 -14.56 4.07 -11.80
CA ILE A 140 -13.92 4.83 -10.73
C ILE A 140 -13.46 3.88 -9.64
N LYS A 141 -12.26 4.09 -9.10
CA LYS A 141 -11.79 3.45 -7.88
C LYS A 141 -11.38 4.52 -6.89
N SER A 142 -12.06 4.60 -5.75
CA SER A 142 -11.65 5.49 -4.66
C SER A 142 -10.31 5.00 -4.11
N LEU A 143 -9.36 5.93 -3.98
CA LEU A 143 -8.10 5.68 -3.33
C LEU A 143 -8.19 6.23 -1.91
N SER A 144 -7.99 5.35 -0.93
CA SER A 144 -7.52 5.83 0.37
C SER A 144 -6.13 6.46 0.20
N PRO A 145 -5.71 7.42 1.03
CA PRO A 145 -4.29 7.71 1.19
C PRO A 145 -3.53 6.38 1.41
N LEU A 146 -2.28 6.24 0.92
CA LEU A 146 -1.47 5.03 1.07
C LEU A 146 -1.61 4.44 2.49
N GLN A 147 -2.47 3.42 2.63
CA GLN A 147 -2.25 2.38 3.61
C GLN A 147 -1.26 1.46 2.90
N THR A 148 0.02 1.65 3.19
CA THR A 148 1.17 0.91 2.65
C THR A 148 1.21 -0.51 3.21
N ILE A 149 0.08 -1.21 3.25
CA ILE A 149 0.06 -2.61 3.65
C ILE A 149 0.28 -3.44 2.39
N GLN A 150 1.54 -3.49 1.94
CA GLN A 150 1.94 -4.20 0.72
C GLN A 150 2.16 -5.70 0.96
N TYR A 151 2.40 -6.10 2.21
CA TYR A 151 2.66 -7.48 2.60
C TYR A 151 1.59 -7.98 3.57
N ARG A 152 0.96 -9.12 3.25
CA ARG A 152 -0.04 -9.81 4.10
C ARG A 152 -1.17 -8.90 4.61
N PRO A 153 -1.93 -8.24 3.70
CA PRO A 153 -3.03 -7.35 4.08
C PRO A 153 -4.11 -8.05 4.92
N GLU A 154 -4.31 -9.35 4.70
CA GLU A 154 -5.22 -10.18 5.50
C GLU A 154 -4.82 -10.23 6.99
N TRP A 155 -3.52 -10.28 7.30
CA TRP A 155 -3.06 -10.32 8.69
C TRP A 155 -3.14 -8.95 9.35
N CYS A 156 -2.91 -7.88 8.60
CA CYS A 156 -3.09 -6.52 9.13
C CYS A 156 -4.58 -6.22 9.40
N GLN A 157 -5.49 -6.74 8.58
CA GLN A 157 -6.92 -6.67 8.83
C GLN A 157 -7.32 -7.48 10.07
N ASP A 158 -6.75 -8.68 10.25
CA ASP A 158 -6.93 -9.49 11.46
C ASP A 158 -6.44 -8.75 12.71
N LEU A 159 -5.25 -8.15 12.64
CA LEU A 159 -4.66 -7.35 13.71
C LEU A 159 -5.56 -6.17 14.09
N THR A 160 -6.06 -5.44 13.09
CA THR A 160 -7.00 -4.33 13.30
C THR A 160 -8.29 -4.80 13.97
N THR A 161 -8.86 -5.92 13.51
CA THR A 161 -10.06 -6.54 14.09
C THR A 161 -9.83 -7.00 15.53
N ARG A 162 -8.61 -7.45 15.83
CA ARG A 162 -8.22 -7.87 17.17
C ARG A 162 -8.16 -6.69 18.12
N TRP A 163 -7.56 -5.57 17.69
CA TRP A 163 -7.51 -4.36 18.50
C TRP A 163 -8.89 -3.75 18.73
N SER A 164 -9.77 -3.71 17.73
CA SER A 164 -11.13 -3.18 17.93
C SER A 164 -11.92 -3.97 18.98
N ARG A 165 -11.70 -5.30 19.08
CA ARG A 165 -12.34 -6.16 20.08
C ARG A 165 -11.68 -6.11 21.45
N GLY A 166 -10.35 -6.08 21.51
CA GLY A 166 -9.57 -6.26 22.75
C GLY A 166 -9.04 -4.96 23.37
N VAL A 167 -8.93 -3.89 22.59
CA VAL A 167 -8.33 -2.61 22.99
C VAL A 167 -9.23 -1.45 22.50
N PRO A 168 -10.37 -1.17 23.16
CA PRO A 168 -11.35 -0.19 22.67
C PRO A 168 -10.80 1.23 22.47
N ILE A 169 -9.73 1.58 23.18
CA ILE A 169 -9.08 2.89 23.01
C ILE A 169 -8.41 3.04 21.64
N SER A 170 -7.97 1.95 21.00
CA SER A 170 -7.32 2.00 19.68
C SER A 170 -8.24 2.61 18.60
N GLU A 171 -9.52 2.23 18.61
CA GLU A 171 -10.55 2.76 17.71
C GLU A 171 -10.84 4.24 18.02
N LYS A 172 -10.98 4.60 19.30
CA LYS A 172 -11.20 6.01 19.72
C LYS A 172 -10.04 6.92 19.31
N MET A 173 -8.83 6.39 19.33
CA MET A 173 -7.63 7.11 18.90
C MET A 173 -7.48 7.16 17.37
N GLY A 174 -8.36 6.50 16.61
CA GLY A 174 -8.28 6.42 15.15
C GLY A 174 -7.01 5.71 14.66
N MET A 175 -6.54 4.72 15.42
CA MET A 175 -5.34 3.97 15.06
C MET A 175 -5.56 3.16 13.80
N HIS A 176 -4.63 3.24 12.86
CA HIS A 176 -4.65 2.44 11.65
C HIS A 176 -3.24 2.11 11.19
N ILE A 177 -3.09 0.89 10.67
CA ILE A 177 -1.82 0.41 10.14
C ILE A 177 -1.57 1.16 8.83
N SER A 178 -0.46 1.91 8.78
CA SER A 178 -0.06 2.67 7.59
C SER A 178 1.00 1.95 6.76
N HIS A 179 1.74 1.00 7.34
CA HIS A 179 2.76 0.21 6.62
C HIS A 179 3.02 -1.15 7.27
N TYR A 180 3.18 -2.18 6.44
CA TYR A 180 3.83 -3.44 6.82
C TYR A 180 4.41 -4.14 5.58
N ASP A 181 5.71 -4.46 5.63
CA ASP A 181 6.45 -5.15 4.55
C ASP A 181 7.17 -6.43 5.02
N GLY A 182 6.86 -6.90 6.23
CA GLY A 182 7.55 -8.02 6.88
C GLY A 182 8.86 -7.63 7.58
N GLN A 183 9.38 -6.42 7.37
CA GLN A 183 10.57 -5.88 8.02
C GLN A 183 10.26 -4.73 8.97
N THR A 184 9.37 -3.84 8.55
CA THR A 184 9.00 -2.61 9.23
C THR A 184 7.49 -2.54 9.36
N PHE A 185 7.03 -1.92 10.44
CA PHE A 185 5.63 -1.74 10.75
C PHE A 185 5.38 -0.30 11.17
N HIS A 186 4.46 0.37 10.51
CA HIS A 186 4.08 1.74 10.83
C HIS A 186 2.60 1.82 11.24
N LEU A 187 2.36 2.57 12.30
CA LEU A 187 1.03 2.78 12.88
C LEU A 187 0.77 4.28 12.98
N LYS A 188 -0.34 4.72 12.39
CA LYS A 188 -0.82 6.11 12.50
C LYS A 188 -2.00 6.21 13.44
N ALA A 189 -2.29 7.42 13.89
CA ALA A 189 -3.45 7.75 14.70
C ALA A 189 -4.11 9.05 14.23
N ASN A 190 -5.40 9.25 14.50
CA ASN A 190 -6.09 10.49 14.18
C ASN A 190 -5.68 11.59 15.18
N LEU A 191 -4.87 12.56 14.75
CA LEU A 191 -4.39 13.63 15.63
C LEU A 191 -5.52 14.36 16.36
N ALA A 192 -6.62 14.69 15.65
CA ALA A 192 -7.72 15.46 16.19
C ALA A 192 -8.45 14.74 17.34
N ALA A 193 -8.46 13.41 17.33
CA ALA A 193 -9.03 12.60 18.40
C ALA A 193 -8.13 12.49 19.64
N ASN A 194 -6.89 12.98 19.56
CA ASN A 194 -5.84 12.76 20.55
C ASN A 194 -5.23 14.06 21.10
N PHE A 195 -5.88 15.21 20.92
CA PHE A 195 -5.34 16.47 21.42
C PHE A 195 -5.24 16.56 22.94
N ASN A 196 -4.23 17.28 23.40
CA ASN A 196 -4.12 17.83 24.74
C ASN A 196 -4.56 19.32 24.75
N VAL A 197 -4.46 19.94 25.93
CA VAL A 197 -4.82 21.36 26.15
C VAL A 197 -3.98 22.37 25.35
N HIS A 198 -2.89 21.94 24.72
CA HIS A 198 -2.00 22.78 23.92
C HIS A 198 -2.17 22.57 22.41
N GLY A 199 -3.19 21.83 21.97
CA GLY A 199 -3.43 21.58 20.54
C GLY A 199 -2.42 20.64 19.88
N SER A 200 -1.68 19.86 20.69
CA SER A 200 -0.77 18.80 20.23
C SER A 200 -1.23 17.44 20.78
N MET A 201 -0.68 16.33 20.32
CA MET A 201 -1.08 15.00 20.76
C MET A 201 -0.79 14.81 22.26
N PHE A 202 -1.75 14.25 22.98
CA PHE A 202 -1.61 13.89 24.38
C PHE A 202 -0.49 12.86 24.57
N ALA A 203 0.35 13.06 25.59
CA ALA A 203 1.50 12.19 25.87
C ALA A 203 1.08 10.72 26.07
N GLY A 204 -0.05 10.47 26.76
CA GLY A 204 -0.59 9.12 26.90
C GLY A 204 -1.03 8.52 25.56
N SER A 205 -1.52 9.32 24.61
CA SER A 205 -1.86 8.87 23.26
C SER A 205 -0.61 8.50 22.45
N VAL A 206 0.44 9.32 22.53
CA VAL A 206 1.76 9.00 21.93
C VAL A 206 2.30 7.68 22.48
N TYR A 207 2.27 7.52 23.80
CA TYR A 207 2.67 6.29 24.48
C TYR A 207 1.87 5.08 24.00
N SER A 208 0.53 5.15 24.03
CA SER A 208 -0.35 4.06 23.59
C SER A 208 -0.13 3.67 22.12
N GLN A 209 0.13 4.65 21.23
CA GLN A 209 0.46 4.38 19.83
C GLN A 209 1.79 3.63 19.71
N CYS A 210 2.83 4.01 20.46
CA CYS A 210 4.11 3.30 20.45
C CYS A 210 3.97 1.87 20.99
N VAL A 211 3.19 1.69 22.07
CA VAL A 211 2.93 0.38 22.66
C VAL A 211 2.27 -0.55 21.63
N LEU A 212 1.23 -0.08 20.93
CA LEU A 212 0.54 -0.89 19.93
C LEU A 212 1.37 -1.10 18.66
N ALA A 213 2.28 -0.18 18.32
CA ALA A 213 3.21 -0.40 17.22
C ALA A 213 4.14 -1.59 17.48
N GLY A 214 4.78 -1.64 18.66
CA GLY A 214 5.63 -2.76 19.06
C GLY A 214 4.83 -4.07 19.21
N TRP A 215 3.65 -3.99 19.83
CA TRP A 215 2.75 -5.15 19.98
C TRP A 215 2.35 -5.74 18.63
N GLY A 216 1.94 -4.88 17.68
CA GLY A 216 1.51 -5.25 16.34
C GLY A 216 2.61 -5.94 15.54
N LEU A 217 3.83 -5.41 15.59
CA LEU A 217 4.97 -6.03 14.91
C LEU A 217 5.25 -7.44 15.47
N ILE A 218 5.29 -7.62 16.81
CA ILE A 218 5.53 -8.94 17.41
C ILE A 218 4.43 -9.91 16.98
N TRP A 219 3.16 -9.50 17.04
CA TRP A 219 2.04 -10.35 16.66
C TRP A 219 2.11 -10.79 15.20
N LEU A 220 2.47 -9.88 14.29
CA LEU A 220 2.65 -10.21 12.87
C LEU A 220 3.82 -11.18 12.66
N GLN A 221 4.95 -11.00 13.35
CA GLN A 221 6.10 -11.90 13.26
C GLN A 221 5.84 -13.29 13.85
N LEU A 222 4.98 -13.39 14.88
CA LEU A 222 4.49 -14.70 15.33
C LEU A 222 3.72 -15.41 14.22
N LYS A 223 2.84 -14.68 13.49
CA LYS A 223 2.13 -15.23 12.34
C LYS A 223 3.06 -15.67 11.21
N GLU A 224 4.11 -14.91 10.89
CA GLU A 224 5.12 -15.29 9.89
C GLU A 224 5.71 -16.69 10.17
N GLU A 225 6.03 -16.94 11.44
CA GLU A 225 6.67 -18.18 11.89
C GLU A 225 5.67 -19.30 12.21
N GLY A 226 4.37 -19.10 11.98
CA GLY A 226 3.33 -20.05 12.33
C GLY A 226 3.20 -20.30 13.84
N LEU A 227 3.62 -19.33 14.66
CA LEU A 227 3.59 -19.40 16.12
C LEU A 227 2.31 -18.76 16.67
N VAL A 228 1.89 -19.24 17.83
CA VAL A 228 0.75 -18.70 18.58
C VAL A 228 1.25 -18.13 19.89
N GLY A 229 0.82 -16.90 20.21
CA GLY A 229 1.15 -16.24 21.46
C GLY A 229 0.60 -14.82 21.48
N GLU A 230 0.45 -14.27 22.69
CA GLU A 230 0.01 -12.89 22.89
C GLU A 230 1.17 -12.08 23.49
N PRO A 231 1.62 -11.02 22.82
CA PRO A 231 2.61 -10.12 23.40
C PRO A 231 2.02 -9.39 24.60
N VAL A 232 2.81 -9.24 25.66
CA VAL A 232 2.49 -8.44 26.84
C VAL A 232 3.65 -7.48 27.06
N LEU A 233 3.37 -6.18 27.19
CA LEU A 233 4.38 -5.21 27.57
C LEU A 233 4.74 -5.41 29.06
N ALA A 234 5.99 -5.70 29.35
CA ALA A 234 6.51 -5.86 30.71
C ALA A 234 7.00 -4.54 31.30
N GLU A 235 7.83 -3.82 30.54
CA GLU A 235 8.38 -2.53 30.93
C GLU A 235 8.63 -1.66 29.70
N SER A 236 8.67 -0.34 29.87
CA SER A 236 9.03 0.57 28.79
C SER A 236 9.63 1.87 29.30
N THR A 237 10.33 2.55 28.41
CA THR A 237 10.78 3.93 28.59
C THR A 237 10.37 4.75 27.38
N ILE A 238 10.03 6.02 27.60
CA ILE A 238 9.73 6.96 26.52
C ILE A 238 10.42 8.29 26.77
N LYS A 239 11.00 8.86 25.71
CA LYS A 239 11.57 10.20 25.66
C LYS A 239 10.76 11.03 24.68
N TYR A 240 10.26 12.17 25.14
CA TYR A 240 9.57 13.15 24.29
C TYR A 240 10.55 14.24 23.90
N HIS A 241 10.76 14.40 22.59
CA HIS A 241 11.69 15.37 22.00
C HIS A 241 10.98 16.65 21.55
N GLY A 242 9.67 16.57 21.26
CA GLY A 242 8.87 17.73 20.84
C GLY A 242 7.37 17.46 20.82
N PRO A 243 6.54 18.50 20.61
CA PRO A 243 5.11 18.33 20.45
C PRO A 243 4.78 17.58 19.16
N VAL A 244 3.64 16.90 19.16
CA VAL A 244 3.10 16.21 17.99
C VAL A 244 1.87 17.00 17.50
N ASP A 245 2.09 17.85 16.53
CA ASP A 245 1.13 18.83 15.98
C ASP A 245 0.76 18.56 14.51
N GLU A 246 1.38 17.55 13.91
CA GLU A 246 1.05 16.99 12.60
C GLU A 246 0.64 15.52 12.74
N GLU A 247 0.24 14.89 11.63
CA GLU A 247 -0.22 13.50 11.64
C GLU A 247 0.85 12.56 12.26
N PRO A 248 0.51 11.83 13.35
CA PRO A 248 1.49 11.03 14.08
C PRO A 248 1.72 9.68 13.40
N GLU A 249 2.99 9.28 13.28
CA GLU A 249 3.36 7.96 12.79
C GLU A 249 4.41 7.29 13.68
N ALA A 250 4.04 6.18 14.32
CA ALA A 250 4.97 5.31 15.04
C ALA A 250 5.58 4.30 14.06
N ARG A 251 6.90 4.15 14.07
CA ARG A 251 7.66 3.25 13.19
C ARG A 251 8.51 2.30 14.02
N VAL A 252 8.49 1.02 13.69
CA VAL A 252 9.28 -0.02 14.34
C VAL A 252 9.79 -1.02 13.30
N ALA A 253 11.03 -1.48 13.49
CA ALA A 253 11.67 -2.48 12.63
C ALA A 253 11.86 -3.80 13.38
N ARG A 254 11.89 -4.92 12.65
CA ARG A 254 11.99 -6.28 13.21
C ARG A 254 13.39 -6.72 13.62
N GLU A 255 14.36 -5.81 13.66
CA GLU A 255 15.77 -6.16 13.80
C GLU A 255 16.00 -7.11 14.99
N GLY A 256 16.67 -8.25 14.74
CA GLY A 256 16.92 -9.30 15.74
C GLY A 256 15.76 -10.26 16.05
N MET A 257 14.53 -10.02 15.57
CA MET A 257 13.36 -10.83 15.95
C MET A 257 13.43 -12.33 15.59
N PRO A 258 13.95 -12.78 14.44
CA PRO A 258 13.97 -14.22 14.11
C PRO A 258 14.74 -15.09 15.11
N ALA A 259 15.81 -14.55 15.73
CA ALA A 259 16.57 -15.24 16.77
C ALA A 259 15.80 -15.27 18.10
N VAL A 260 15.12 -14.17 18.43
CA VAL A 260 14.33 -14.02 19.67
C VAL A 260 13.08 -14.92 19.69
N LEU A 261 12.59 -15.35 18.53
CA LEU A 261 11.44 -16.26 18.41
C LEU A 261 11.79 -17.74 18.66
N GLN A 262 13.08 -18.12 18.66
CA GLN A 262 13.51 -19.51 18.83
C GLN A 262 13.07 -20.18 20.14
N PRO A 263 13.07 -19.49 21.30
CA PRO A 263 12.53 -20.04 22.56
C PRO A 263 11.06 -20.49 22.43
N LEU A 264 10.21 -19.74 21.72
CA LEU A 264 8.80 -20.10 21.54
C LEU A 264 8.64 -21.41 20.76
N LYS A 265 9.53 -21.67 19.78
CA LYS A 265 9.56 -22.96 19.04
C LYS A 265 9.89 -24.15 19.96
N ARG A 266 10.58 -23.90 21.07
CA ARG A 266 10.88 -24.90 22.11
C ARG A 266 9.83 -24.96 23.23
N GLY A 267 8.81 -24.09 23.18
CA GLY A 267 7.82 -23.96 24.25
C GLY A 267 8.32 -23.21 25.48
N GLU A 268 9.28 -22.29 25.29
CA GLU A 268 9.81 -21.39 26.31
C GLU A 268 9.33 -19.95 26.05
N PRO A 269 9.22 -19.09 27.07
CA PRO A 269 8.90 -17.67 26.87
C PRO A 269 9.97 -16.95 26.03
N ALA A 270 9.54 -16.01 25.19
CA ALA A 270 10.44 -15.11 24.47
C ALA A 270 10.26 -13.66 24.93
N THR A 271 11.36 -12.92 24.99
CA THR A 271 11.39 -11.50 25.38
C THR A 271 11.94 -10.66 24.25
N PHE A 272 11.22 -9.60 23.88
CA PHE A 272 11.53 -8.68 22.79
C PHE A 272 11.86 -7.32 23.37
N SER A 273 12.95 -6.71 22.90
CA SER A 273 13.26 -5.31 23.19
C SER A 273 13.16 -4.54 21.88
N LEU A 274 12.20 -3.62 21.76
CA LEU A 274 11.91 -2.90 20.54
C LEU A 274 12.08 -1.40 20.74
N ASN A 275 12.77 -0.77 19.80
CA ASN A 275 12.83 0.69 19.68
C ASN A 275 11.79 1.15 18.67
N ILE A 276 10.90 2.03 19.12
CA ILE A 276 9.84 2.64 18.33
C ILE A 276 10.10 4.14 18.26
N GLN A 277 10.11 4.68 17.04
CA GLN A 277 10.26 6.09 16.79
C GLN A 277 8.90 6.67 16.38
N LEU A 278 8.46 7.74 17.05
CA LEU A 278 7.22 8.42 16.72
C LEU A 278 7.52 9.79 16.10
N PHE A 279 6.94 10.01 14.92
CA PHE A 279 7.11 11.21 14.13
C PHE A 279 5.85 12.08 14.16
N SER A 280 6.03 13.40 14.21
CA SER A 280 5.03 14.42 13.87
C SER A 280 5.29 14.84 12.43
N GLY A 281 4.49 14.36 11.48
CA GLY A 281 4.80 14.51 10.06
C GLY A 281 6.17 13.91 9.71
N GLY A 282 7.14 14.76 9.34
CA GLY A 282 8.51 14.33 9.02
C GLY A 282 9.51 14.38 10.19
N LYS A 283 9.12 14.90 11.37
CA LYS A 283 10.04 15.20 12.48
C LYS A 283 9.92 14.18 13.60
N LEU A 284 11.04 13.69 14.10
CA LEU A 284 11.06 12.80 15.26
C LEU A 284 10.57 13.56 16.50
N ALA A 285 9.50 13.08 17.13
CA ALA A 285 8.84 13.72 18.26
C ALA A 285 8.97 12.91 19.56
N ALA A 286 9.07 11.58 19.47
CA ALA A 286 9.35 10.73 20.63
C ALA A 286 10.11 9.46 20.25
N GLU A 287 10.84 8.91 21.21
CA GLU A 287 11.48 7.60 21.14
C GLU A 287 11.01 6.74 22.30
N PHE A 288 10.53 5.54 21.99
CA PHE A 288 10.01 4.59 22.95
C PHE A 288 10.83 3.29 22.87
N CYS A 289 11.27 2.78 24.01
CA CYS A 289 11.84 1.45 24.11
C CYS A 289 10.89 0.57 24.93
N GLY A 290 10.36 -0.48 24.32
CA GLY A 290 9.43 -1.41 24.95
C GLY A 290 10.02 -2.81 25.08
N HIS A 291 9.89 -3.38 26.27
CA HIS A 291 10.23 -4.76 26.55
C HIS A 291 8.94 -5.58 26.64
N TYR A 292 8.77 -6.50 25.70
CA TYR A 292 7.58 -7.34 25.59
C TYR A 292 7.93 -8.79 25.88
N VAL A 293 6.98 -9.53 26.43
CA VAL A 293 7.10 -10.97 26.66
C VAL A 293 5.97 -11.69 25.94
N VAL A 294 6.29 -12.79 25.27
CA VAL A 294 5.30 -13.72 24.71
C VAL A 294 5.46 -15.04 25.45
N GLN A 295 4.35 -15.51 26.02
CA GLN A 295 4.27 -16.82 26.64
C GLN A 295 3.86 -17.86 25.58
N PRO A 296 4.47 -19.07 25.57
CA PRO A 296 4.03 -20.16 24.72
C PRO A 296 2.62 -20.63 25.15
N PRO A 297 1.85 -21.27 24.24
CA PRO A 297 0.56 -21.85 24.59
C PRO A 297 0.71 -22.84 25.75
N ARG A 298 -0.16 -22.76 26.77
CA ARG A 298 -0.18 -23.74 27.86
C ARG A 298 -0.49 -25.12 27.26
N ARG A 299 0.34 -26.13 27.57
CA ARG A 299 0.00 -27.51 27.24
C ARG A 299 -1.23 -27.91 28.05
N PRO A 300 -2.25 -28.57 27.45
CA PRO A 300 -3.39 -29.05 28.22
C PRO A 300 -2.89 -30.02 29.31
N GLY A 301 -3.12 -29.67 30.58
CA GLY A 301 -2.71 -30.48 31.75
C GLY A 301 -1.76 -29.80 32.76
N GLN A 302 -1.44 -28.52 32.61
CA GLN A 302 -0.77 -27.67 33.62
C GLN A 302 -1.64 -26.48 34.02
#